data_AF-A0A8H9N5P6-F1
#
_entry.id   AF-A0A8H9N5P6-F1
#
_cell.length_a   1.000
_cell.length_b   1.000
_cell.length_c   1.000
_cell.angle_alpha   90.00
_cell.angle_beta   90.00
_cell.angle_gamma   90.00
#
_symmetry.space_group_name_H-M   'P 1'
#
loop_
_entity.id
_entity.type
_entity.pdbx_description
1 polymer ?
#
loop_
_entity_poly.entity_id
_entity_poly.type
_entity_poly.pdbx_seq_one_letter_code
_entity_poly.pdbx_strand_id
1 'polypeptide(L)' 'LTFTLDTTAPDAPQISLDIDSGSLADDFLTNKGDFTVAGTEEGATVEYFVNGEWTTTAPTPVEGDNTIIVRQTDA' A
#
# COMPACT_ATOMS: atom_id res chain seq x y z
N LEU A 1 19.99 -20.42 -21.95
CA LEU A 1 18.69 -20.03 -21.40
C LEU A 1 18.57 -20.69 -20.04
N THR A 2 18.40 -19.90 -18.98
CA THR A 2 18.13 -20.38 -17.63
C THR A 2 16.70 -19.97 -17.27
N PHE A 3 15.94 -20.90 -16.70
CA PHE A 3 14.59 -20.68 -16.19
C PHE A 3 14.60 -21.09 -14.72
N THR A 4 14.05 -20.24 -13.87
CA THR A 4 13.84 -20.51 -12.45
C THR A 4 12.34 -20.43 -12.23
N LEU A 5 11.75 -21.47 -11.63
CA LEU A 5 10.36 -21.48 -11.22
C LEU A 5 10.30 -20.99 -9.78
N ASP A 6 9.74 -19.80 -9.57
CA ASP A 6 9.36 -19.35 -8.24
C ASP A 6 7.91 -19.76 -7.94
N THR A 7 7.68 -20.18 -6.70
CA THR A 7 6.36 -20.55 -6.18
C THR A 7 6.11 -19.94 -4.81
N THR A 8 7.02 -19.09 -4.35
CA THR A 8 6.96 -18.42 -3.06
C THR A 8 6.08 -17.19 -3.22
N ALA A 9 4.96 -17.14 -2.50
CA ALA A 9 4.17 -15.91 -2.49
C ALA A 9 4.94 -14.81 -1.74
N PRO A 10 4.85 -13.54 -2.18
CA PRO A 10 5.41 -12.44 -1.42
C PRO A 10 4.67 -12.29 -0.08
N ASP A 11 5.38 -11.76 0.92
CA ASP A 11 4.77 -11.37 2.19
C ASP A 11 3.70 -10.28 1.99
N ALA A 12 2.79 -10.11 2.94
CA ALA A 12 1.83 -9.01 2.87
C ALA A 12 2.56 -7.66 3.01
N PRO A 13 2.25 -6.64 2.17
CA PRO A 13 2.87 -5.34 2.31
C PRO A 13 2.37 -4.64 3.59
N GLN A 14 3.22 -3.76 4.12
CA GLN A 14 2.85 -2.87 5.22
C GLN A 14 2.48 -1.50 4.67
N ILE A 15 1.47 -0.86 5.26
CA ILE A 15 1.07 0.51 4.95
C ILE A 15 1.08 1.35 6.22
N SER A 16 1.59 2.56 6.13
CA SER A 16 1.62 3.54 7.22
C SER A 16 1.51 4.96 6.69
N LEU A 17 0.96 5.87 7.49
CA LEU A 17 1.07 7.30 7.23
C LEU A 17 2.55 7.72 7.30
N ASP A 18 2.96 8.63 6.42
CA ASP A 18 4.30 9.21 6.47
C ASP A 18 4.48 10.09 7.71
N ILE A 19 3.42 10.84 8.04
CA ILE A 19 3.31 11.66 9.24
C ILE A 19 1.89 11.55 9.75
N ASP A 20 1.74 11.07 10.99
CA ASP A 20 0.51 11.30 11.74
C ASP A 20 0.44 12.78 12.14
N SER A 21 -0.45 13.51 11.46
CA SER A 21 -0.58 14.95 11.58
C SER A 21 -1.88 15.38 12.27
N GLY A 22 -2.56 14.43 12.91
CA GLY A 22 -3.67 14.69 13.82
C GLY A 22 -3.26 15.52 15.03
N SER A 23 -4.24 15.87 15.86
CA SER A 23 -3.98 16.64 17.08
C SER A 23 -3.52 15.75 18.23
N LEU A 24 -3.85 14.46 18.22
CA LEU A 24 -3.49 13.48 19.23
C LEU A 24 -2.91 12.24 18.55
N ALA A 25 -1.86 11.65 19.13
CA ALA A 25 -1.17 10.49 18.54
C ALA A 25 -2.02 9.21 18.47
N ASP A 26 -3.12 9.15 19.23
CA ASP A 26 -3.96 7.95 19.36
C ASP A 26 -5.44 8.23 19.01
N ASP A 27 -5.73 9.32 18.30
CA ASP A 27 -7.10 9.62 17.83
C ASP A 27 -7.41 9.01 16.45
N PHE A 28 -6.40 8.43 15.79
CA PHE A 28 -6.48 7.84 14.46
C PHE A 28 -6.88 8.83 13.34
N LEU A 29 -6.63 10.12 13.52
CA LEU A 29 -6.91 11.16 12.53
C LEU A 29 -5.61 11.74 11.96
N THR A 30 -5.60 12.07 10.67
CA THR A 30 -4.50 12.81 10.05
C THR A 30 -5.02 13.98 9.22
N ASN A 31 -4.23 15.06 9.16
CA ASN A 31 -4.47 16.20 8.28
C ASN A 31 -3.68 16.11 6.97
N LYS A 32 -2.82 15.09 6.81
CA LYS A 32 -2.02 14.81 5.62
C LYS A 32 -2.20 13.36 5.23
N GLY A 33 -2.68 13.14 4.02
CA GLY A 33 -2.96 11.81 3.48
C GLY A 33 -1.75 11.11 2.88
N ASP A 34 -0.53 11.64 3.03
CA ASP A 34 0.66 10.99 2.50
C ASP A 34 0.94 9.67 3.26
N PHE A 35 1.17 8.59 2.51
CA PHE A 35 1.41 7.25 3.06
C PHE A 35 2.48 6.52 2.26
N THR A 36 3.13 5.57 2.91
CA THR A 36 4.15 4.70 2.31
C THR A 36 3.71 3.24 2.38
N VAL A 37 4.01 2.51 1.32
CA VAL A 37 3.94 1.04 1.26
C VAL A 37 5.37 0.49 1.39
N ALA A 38 5.56 -0.46 2.30
CA ALA A 38 6.86 -1.07 2.59
C ALA A 38 6.74 -2.60 2.71
N GLY A 39 7.89 -3.28 2.84
CA GLY A 39 7.93 -4.74 2.92
C GLY A 39 7.63 -5.44 1.59
N THR A 40 7.86 -4.77 0.47
CA THR A 40 7.67 -5.33 -0.86
C THR A 40 8.87 -6.14 -1.29
N GLU A 41 8.63 -7.27 -1.94
CA GLU A 41 9.68 -8.08 -2.56
C GLU A 41 10.33 -7.35 -3.74
N GLU A 42 11.61 -7.60 -3.96
CA GLU A 42 12.34 -6.98 -5.07
C GLU A 42 11.79 -7.50 -6.41
N GLY A 43 11.33 -6.57 -7.27
CA GLY A 43 10.72 -6.91 -8.56
C GLY A 43 9.20 -7.09 -8.51
N ALA A 44 8.60 -7.19 -7.31
CA ALA A 44 7.17 -7.30 -7.15
C ALA A 44 6.43 -6.04 -7.65
N THR A 45 5.18 -6.23 -8.11
CA THR A 45 4.30 -5.13 -8.50
C THR A 45 3.33 -4.80 -7.37
N VAL A 46 3.32 -3.54 -6.94
CA VAL A 46 2.37 -3.03 -5.94
C VAL A 46 1.09 -2.56 -6.62
N GLU A 47 -0.05 -3.00 -6.10
CA GLU A 47 -1.37 -2.62 -6.60
C GLU A 47 -2.29 -2.16 -5.47
N TYR A 48 -3.18 -1.22 -5.80
CA TYR A 48 -4.18 -0.64 -4.93
C TYR A 48 -5.58 -0.98 -5.43
N PHE A 49 -6.50 -1.28 -4.52
CA PHE A 49 -7.90 -1.51 -4.89
C PHE A 49 -8.67 -0.20 -4.88
N VAL A 50 -9.07 0.27 -6.06
CA VAL A 50 -9.74 1.56 -6.25
C VAL A 50 -10.97 1.33 -7.14
N ASN A 51 -12.14 1.74 -6.66
CA ASN A 51 -13.41 1.68 -7.41
C ASN A 51 -13.75 0.28 -7.98
N GLY A 52 -13.38 -0.79 -7.27
CA GLY A 52 -13.70 -2.15 -7.67
C GLY A 52 -12.61 -2.85 -8.50
N GLU A 53 -11.52 -2.16 -8.83
CA GLU A 53 -10.44 -2.69 -9.67
C GLU A 53 -9.06 -2.51 -9.02
N TRP A 54 -8.10 -3.36 -9.41
CA TRP A 54 -6.70 -3.24 -9.01
C TRP A 54 -5.95 -2.34 -10.00
N THR A 55 -5.14 -1.42 -9.48
CA THR A 55 -4.35 -0.48 -10.26
C THR A 55 -2.98 -0.24 -9.62
N THR A 56 -1.95 0.05 -10.41
CA THR A 56 -0.63 0.47 -9.92
C THR A 56 -0.57 1.95 -9.56
N THR A 57 -1.62 2.71 -9.83
CA THR A 57 -1.72 4.11 -9.45
C THR A 57 -2.24 4.22 -8.01
N ALA A 58 -1.41 4.78 -7.12
CA ALA A 58 -1.81 5.03 -5.74
C ALA A 58 -3.02 5.98 -5.69
N PRO A 59 -4.04 5.70 -4.86
CA PRO A 59 -5.12 6.63 -4.62
C PRO A 59 -4.61 7.87 -3.90
N THR A 60 -5.25 9.02 -4.14
CA THR A 60 -5.03 10.23 -3.34
C THR A 60 -6.10 10.29 -2.25
N PRO A 61 -5.73 10.22 -0.96
CA PRO A 61 -6.72 10.36 0.11
C PRO A 61 -7.38 11.73 0.08
N VAL A 62 -8.65 11.78 0.48
CA VAL A 62 -9.47 12.99 0.52
C VAL A 62 -9.97 13.26 1.93
N GLU A 63 -10.61 14.40 2.17
CA GLU A 63 -11.25 14.67 3.47
C GLU A 63 -12.32 13.62 3.79
N GLY A 64 -12.34 13.17 5.05
CA GLY A 64 -13.24 12.14 5.56
C GLY A 64 -12.59 10.76 5.68
N ASP A 65 -13.42 9.73 5.80
CA ASP A 65 -12.95 8.36 5.97
C ASP A 65 -12.35 7.84 4.66
N ASN A 66 -11.13 7.31 4.75
CA ASN A 66 -10.45 6.67 3.64
C ASN A 66 -10.17 5.21 4.00
N THR A 67 -10.37 4.30 3.05
CA THR A 67 -9.93 2.91 3.15
C THR A 67 -8.97 2.63 2.03
N ILE A 68 -7.74 2.27 2.37
CA ILE A 68 -6.69 1.91 1.40
C ILE A 68 -6.42 0.41 1.54
N ILE A 69 -6.63 -0.32 0.46
CA ILE A 69 -6.31 -1.74 0.37
C ILE A 69 -5.19 -1.87 -0.66
N VAL A 70 -4.09 -2.48 -0.23
CA VAL A 70 -2.90 -2.68 -1.03
C VAL A 70 -2.56 -4.17 -1.08
N ARG A 71 -2.04 -4.62 -2.22
CA ARG A 71 -1.41 -5.93 -2.37
C ARG A 71 -0.11 -5.79 -3.15
N GLN A 72 0.68 -6.86 -3.15
CA GLN A 72 1.74 -7.03 -4.12
C GLN A 72 1.56 -8.35 -4.87
N THR A 73 2.02 -8.37 -6.12
CA THR A 73 2.15 -9.59 -6.93
C THR A 73 3.61 -9.90 -7.17
N ASP A 74 3.91 -11.20 -7.26
CA ASP A 74 5.24 -11.78 -7.47
C ASP A 74 6.01 -11.15 -8.65
N ALA A 75 7.34 -11.26 -8.61
CA ALA A 75 8.30 -10.67 -9.55
C ALA A 75 8.41 -11.38 -10.91
#